data_AF-A0A9D4EUZ3-F1
#
_entry.id   AF-A0A9D4EUZ3-F1
#
_cell.length_a   1.000
_cell.length_b   1.000
_cell.length_c   1.000
_cell.angle_alpha   90.00
_cell.angle_beta   90.00
_cell.angle_gamma   90.00
#
_symmetry.space_group_name_H-M   'P 1'
#
loop_
_entity.id
_entity.type
_entity.pdbx_description
1 polymer ?
#
loop_
_entity_poly.entity_id
_entity_poly.type
_entity_poly.pdbx_seq_one_letter_code
_entity_poly.pdbx_strand_id
1 'polypeptide(L)'
;MKEVFHEPLLVAFRRNCNLQDILVHTKHNRMFFRKPNMSGPCGSQRCAICSYMMTADYFTDPSGRKYSVRNNVDCKSSNVVYAVNCRRCRRYVYVRETGGTLTSDIC
;
A
#
# COMPACT_ATOMS: atom_id res chain seq x y z
N MET A 1 -13.84 -39.12 30.80
CA MET A 1 -13.06 -39.07 29.54
C MET A 1 -12.71 -40.45 28.97
N LYS A 2 -13.13 -41.58 29.57
CA LYS A 2 -12.76 -42.93 29.09
C LYS A 2 -13.70 -43.53 28.01
N GLU A 3 -14.76 -42.84 27.59
CA GLU A 3 -15.80 -43.43 26.72
C GLU A 3 -16.03 -42.69 25.38
N VAL A 4 -15.13 -41.81 24.95
CA VAL A 4 -15.33 -41.03 23.69
C VAL A 4 -14.57 -41.62 22.50
N PHE A 5 -13.52 -42.41 22.72
CA PHE A 5 -12.70 -42.98 21.65
C PHE A 5 -12.53 -44.49 21.86
N HIS A 6 -13.04 -45.28 20.90
CA HIS A 6 -12.89 -46.74 20.90
C HIS A 6 -11.47 -47.20 20.55
N GLU A 7 -10.64 -46.33 19.96
CA GLU A 7 -9.25 -46.58 19.60
C GLU A 7 -8.31 -45.54 20.22
N PRO A 8 -7.06 -45.90 20.54
CA PRO A 8 -6.09 -44.97 21.10
C PRO A 8 -5.84 -43.81 20.13
N LEU A 9 -5.88 -42.59 20.66
CA LEU A 9 -5.62 -41.38 19.88
C LEU A 9 -4.24 -41.46 19.23
N LEU A 10 -4.22 -41.39 17.90
CA LEU A 10 -2.99 -41.30 17.13
C LEU A 10 -2.32 -39.95 17.39
N VAL A 11 -1.16 -39.98 18.05
CA VAL A 11 -0.30 -38.81 18.21
C VAL A 11 0.60 -38.73 16.97
N ALA A 12 0.26 -37.83 16.05
CA ALA A 12 1.07 -37.56 14.86
C ALA A 12 1.91 -36.28 15.06
N PHE A 13 3.19 -36.35 14.72
CA PHE A 13 4.07 -35.19 14.69
C PHE A 13 3.96 -34.47 13.35
N ARG A 14 3.89 -33.13 13.36
CA ARG A 14 3.97 -32.36 12.13
C ARG A 14 5.37 -32.50 11.52
N ARG A 15 5.42 -32.78 10.21
CA ARG A 15 6.67 -32.71 9.44
C ARG A 15 7.24 -31.29 9.48
N ASN A 16 8.56 -31.17 9.40
CA ASN A 16 9.21 -29.88 9.19
C ASN A 16 8.73 -29.26 7.86
N CYS A 17 8.54 -27.94 7.86
CA CYS A 17 8.14 -27.21 6.66
C CYS A 17 9.29 -27.24 5.64
N ASN A 18 8.99 -27.63 4.39
CA ASN A 18 9.95 -27.59 3.30
C ASN A 18 9.87 -26.23 2.57
N LEU A 19 10.75 -26.02 1.58
CA LEU A 19 10.80 -24.77 0.83
C LEU A 19 9.47 -24.47 0.12
N GLN A 20 8.81 -25.48 -0.44
CA GLN A 20 7.51 -25.33 -1.09
C GLN A 20 6.46 -24.85 -0.10
N ASP A 21 6.38 -25.47 1.08
CA ASP A 21 5.45 -25.08 2.14
C ASP A 21 5.67 -23.63 2.57
N ILE A 22 6.91 -23.14 2.56
CA ILE A 22 7.25 -21.76 2.93
C ILE A 22 6.84 -20.78 1.81
N LEU A 23 7.21 -21.09 0.56
CA LEU A 23 7.08 -20.18 -0.58
C LEU A 23 5.63 -19.99 -1.04
N VAL A 24 4.75 -20.98 -0.83
CA VAL A 24 3.33 -20.87 -1.22
C VAL A 24 2.51 -19.98 -0.29
N HIS A 25 3.02 -19.63 0.89
CA HIS A 25 2.31 -18.75 1.81
C HIS A 25 2.34 -17.29 1.32
N THR A 26 1.16 -16.66 1.30
CA THR A 26 0.92 -15.26 0.91
C THR A 26 1.84 -14.25 1.61
N LYS A 27 2.32 -14.55 2.83
CA LYS A 27 3.28 -13.71 3.56
C LYS A 27 4.63 -13.59 2.84
N HIS A 28 5.13 -14.66 2.24
CA HIS A 28 6.40 -14.65 1.48
C HIS A 28 6.21 -14.04 0.10
N ASN A 29 5.07 -14.28 -0.57
CA ASN A 29 4.77 -13.64 -1.85
C ASN A 29 4.76 -12.10 -1.77
N ARG A 30 4.26 -11.50 -0.68
CA ARG A 30 4.32 -10.02 -0.50
C ARG A 30 5.73 -9.46 -0.43
N MET A 31 6.73 -10.27 -0.09
CA MET A 31 8.13 -9.85 -0.02
C MET A 31 8.75 -9.74 -1.43
N PHE A 32 8.37 -10.63 -2.34
CA PHE A 32 8.85 -10.66 -3.72
C PHE A 32 8.05 -9.75 -4.67
N PHE A 33 6.73 -9.67 -4.48
CA PHE A 33 5.86 -8.79 -5.27
C PHE A 33 5.68 -7.45 -4.57
N ARG A 34 6.77 -6.65 -4.52
CA ARG A 34 6.66 -5.25 -4.11
C ARG A 34 5.83 -4.50 -5.15
N LYS A 35 4.82 -3.77 -4.67
CA LYS A 35 4.06 -2.86 -5.55
C LYS A 35 5.02 -1.85 -6.17
N PRO A 36 4.79 -1.43 -7.42
CA PRO A 36 5.63 -0.40 -8.04
C PRO A 36 5.55 0.90 -7.22
N ASN A 37 6.66 1.63 -7.22
CA ASN A 37 6.74 2.92 -6.55
C ASN A 37 5.98 3.95 -7.40
N MET A 38 4.80 4.33 -6.93
CA MET A 38 3.90 5.25 -7.60
C MET A 38 2.92 5.84 -6.60
N SER A 39 2.45 7.05 -6.89
CA SER A 39 1.22 7.57 -6.29
C SER A 39 0.02 6.95 -6.99
N GLY A 40 -1.06 6.66 -6.26
CA GLY A 40 -2.31 6.22 -6.87
C GLY A 40 -3.46 6.10 -5.87
N PRO A 41 -4.70 5.89 -6.34
CA PRO A 41 -5.85 5.75 -5.48
C PRO A 41 -5.76 4.50 -4.60
N CYS A 42 -6.28 4.58 -3.38
CA CYS A 42 -6.32 3.47 -2.42
C CYS A 42 -7.37 2.39 -2.76
N GLY A 43 -8.09 2.54 -3.88
CA GLY A 43 -9.05 1.56 -4.41
C GLY A 43 -10.41 1.51 -3.71
N SER A 44 -10.65 2.36 -2.72
CA SER A 44 -11.95 2.44 -2.04
C SER A 44 -12.96 3.25 -2.86
N GLN A 45 -14.13 2.67 -3.12
CA GLN A 45 -15.22 3.35 -3.85
C GLN A 45 -15.76 4.59 -3.14
N ARG A 46 -15.64 4.67 -1.81
CA ARG A 46 -16.15 5.78 -0.99
C ARG A 46 -15.12 6.88 -0.72
N CYS A 47 -13.89 6.75 -1.22
CA CYS A 47 -12.84 7.73 -0.94
C CYS A 47 -13.00 8.96 -1.85
N ALA A 48 -13.36 10.11 -1.27
CA ALA A 48 -13.56 11.36 -2.00
C ALA A 48 -12.27 11.89 -2.66
N ILE A 49 -11.09 11.56 -2.12
CA ILE A 49 -9.82 12.07 -2.65
C ILE A 49 -9.30 11.23 -3.82
N CYS A 50 -9.68 9.95 -3.88
CA CYS A 50 -9.27 9.06 -4.98
C CYS A 50 -9.60 9.64 -6.35
N SER A 51 -10.72 10.37 -6.51
CA SER A 51 -11.12 10.98 -7.78
C SER A 51 -10.23 12.13 -8.23
N TYR A 52 -9.51 12.75 -7.29
CA TYR A 52 -8.62 13.89 -7.56
C TYR A 52 -7.14 13.50 -7.57
N MET A 53 -6.81 12.30 -7.07
CA MET A 53 -5.45 11.82 -6.98
C MET A 53 -4.89 11.48 -8.36
N MET A 54 -3.65 11.91 -8.63
CA MET A 54 -2.96 11.57 -9.87
C MET A 54 -2.15 10.29 -9.68
N THR A 55 -2.30 9.35 -10.62
CA THR A 55 -1.47 8.16 -10.68
C THR A 55 -0.19 8.48 -11.45
N ALA A 56 0.95 8.48 -10.77
CA ALA A 56 2.24 8.79 -11.37
C ALA A 56 3.40 8.16 -10.59
N ASP A 57 4.46 7.79 -11.29
CA ASP A 57 5.73 7.32 -10.76
C ASP A 57 6.77 8.45 -10.64
N TYR A 58 6.50 9.63 -11.20
CA TYR A 58 7.28 10.85 -11.02
C TYR A 58 6.40 12.10 -11.05
N PHE A 59 6.93 13.20 -10.53
CA PHE A 59 6.38 14.53 -10.73
C PHE A 59 7.49 15.49 -11.19
N THR A 60 7.11 16.58 -11.85
CA THR A 60 8.05 17.60 -12.31
C THR A 60 7.80 18.87 -11.53
N ASP A 61 8.83 19.53 -11.00
CA ASP A 61 8.68 20.81 -10.31
C ASP A 61 8.46 21.98 -11.29
N PRO A 62 8.19 23.21 -10.80
CA PRO A 62 8.09 24.37 -11.68
C PRO A 62 9.37 24.72 -12.45
N SER A 63 10.54 24.26 -12.00
CA SER A 63 11.83 24.47 -12.67
C SER A 63 12.11 23.44 -13.78
N GLY A 64 11.25 22.44 -13.96
CA GLY A 64 11.39 21.39 -14.96
C GLY A 64 12.17 20.16 -14.47
N ARG A 65 12.59 20.12 -13.20
CA ARG A 65 13.27 18.98 -12.58
C ARG A 65 12.26 17.87 -12.27
N LYS A 66 12.61 16.64 -12.65
CA LYS A 66 11.81 15.44 -12.40
C LYS A 66 12.23 14.78 -11.09
N TYR A 67 11.24 14.37 -10.30
CA TYR A 67 11.40 13.68 -9.03
C TYR A 67 10.60 12.37 -9.08
N SER A 68 11.29 11.24 -8.95
CA SER A 68 10.64 9.92 -8.89
C SER A 68 10.03 9.68 -7.51
N VAL A 69 8.83 9.10 -7.49
CA VAL A 69 8.17 8.64 -6.27
C VAL A 69 8.95 7.44 -5.73
N ARG A 70 9.34 7.50 -4.45
CA ARG A 70 10.21 6.49 -3.84
C ARG A 70 9.49 5.24 -3.35
N ASN A 71 8.20 5.36 -3.04
CA ASN A 71 7.39 4.30 -2.43
C ASN A 71 6.04 4.19 -3.16
N ASN A 72 5.28 3.12 -2.88
CA ASN A 72 3.87 3.06 -3.24
C ASN A 72 3.07 3.94 -2.25
N VAL A 73 2.45 5.02 -2.74
CA VAL A 73 1.75 6.03 -1.92
C VAL A 73 0.30 6.14 -2.37
N ASP A 74 -0.62 6.19 -1.41
CA ASP A 74 -2.06 6.32 -1.65
C ASP A 74 -2.73 7.33 -0.69
N CYS A 75 -4.04 7.53 -0.83
CA CYS A 75 -4.85 8.42 0.02
C CYS A 75 -4.75 8.15 1.53
N LYS A 76 -4.31 6.96 1.93
CA LYS A 76 -4.22 6.53 3.32
C LYS A 76 -2.79 6.60 3.85
N SER A 77 -1.84 6.96 3.00
CA SER A 77 -0.45 7.13 3.39
C SER A 77 -0.31 8.36 4.30
N SER A 78 0.56 8.23 5.31
CA SER A 78 0.89 9.29 6.26
C SER A 78 2.33 9.75 6.10
N ASN A 79 2.69 10.90 6.66
CA ASN A 79 4.04 11.48 6.58
C ASN A 79 4.50 11.69 5.14
N VAL A 80 3.61 12.20 4.30
CA VAL A 80 3.87 12.48 2.89
C VAL A 80 3.84 13.97 2.61
N VAL A 81 4.66 14.40 1.66
CA VAL A 81 4.58 15.73 1.06
C VAL A 81 3.73 15.61 -0.20
N TYR A 82 2.68 16.42 -0.30
CA TYR A 82 1.81 16.45 -1.47
C TYR A 82 1.74 17.84 -2.08
N ALA A 83 1.38 17.88 -3.36
CA ALA A 83 1.14 19.10 -4.08
C ALA A 83 -0.21 19.06 -4.81
N VAL A 84 -1.00 20.12 -4.68
CA VAL A 84 -2.25 20.28 -5.44
C VAL A 84 -1.92 20.96 -6.76
N ASN A 85 -2.25 20.32 -7.87
CA ASN A 85 -2.05 20.88 -9.21
C ASN A 85 -3.35 21.47 -9.75
N CYS A 86 -3.32 22.75 -10.16
CA CYS A 86 -4.45 23.36 -10.85
C CYS A 86 -4.43 23.00 -12.33
N ARG A 87 -5.45 22.25 -12.79
CA ARG A 87 -5.57 21.83 -14.20
C ARG A 87 -5.67 22.99 -15.19
N ARG A 88 -6.21 24.14 -14.77
CA ARG A 88 -6.35 25.33 -15.63
C ARG A 88 -5.01 26.04 -15.84
N CYS A 89 -4.29 26.28 -14.74
CA CYS A 89 -3.02 27.01 -14.77
C CYS A 89 -1.81 26.10 -15.04
N ARG A 90 -1.98 24.77 -14.95
CA ARG A 90 -0.93 23.74 -15.03
C ARG A 90 0.23 23.99 -14.07
N ARG A 91 -0.07 24.53 -12.88
CA ARG A 91 0.90 24.84 -11.82
C ARG A 91 0.47 24.22 -10.51
N TYR A 92 1.44 23.89 -9.66
CA TYR A 92 1.17 23.53 -8.27
C TYR A 92 0.73 24.79 -7.52
N VAL A 93 -0.45 24.73 -6.91
CA VAL A 93 -1.04 25.84 -6.17
C VAL A 93 -0.81 25.71 -4.66
N TYR A 94 -0.50 24.49 -4.22
CA TYR A 94 -0.34 24.19 -2.81
C TYR A 94 0.67 23.08 -2.63
N VAL A 95 1.54 23.19 -1.62
CA VAL A 95 2.47 22.15 -1.19
C VAL A 95 2.43 22.09 0.33
N ARG A 96 2.23 20.89 0.88
CA ARG A 96 2.17 20.69 2.33
C ARG A 96 2.71 19.31 2.71
N GLU A 97 3.23 19.23 3.92
CA GLU A 97 3.53 17.98 4.62
C GLU A 97 2.35 17.53 5.49
N THR A 98 2.19 16.22 5.60
CA THR A 98 1.04 15.61 6.28
C THR A 98 1.53 14.90 7.54
N GLY A 99 1.03 15.27 8.72
CA GLY A 99 1.32 14.52 9.96
C GLY A 99 0.42 13.28 10.14
N GLY A 100 -0.82 13.38 9.65
CA GLY A 100 -1.79 12.29 9.58
C GLY A 100 -1.83 11.62 8.22
N THR A 101 -3.01 11.09 7.83
CA THR A 101 -3.21 10.56 6.48
C THR A 101 -3.57 11.67 5.50
N LEU A 102 -3.21 11.51 4.22
CA LEU A 102 -3.65 12.45 3.18
C LEU A 102 -5.17 12.72 3.20
N THR A 103 -5.95 11.72 3.61
CA THR A 103 -7.41 11.86 3.69
C THR A 103 -7.87 12.80 4.80
N SER A 104 -7.27 12.71 5.98
CA SER A 104 -7.63 13.55 7.12
C SER A 104 -7.23 15.02 6.95
N ASP A 105 -6.21 15.30 6.14
CA ASP A 105 -5.69 16.66 5.97
C ASP A 105 -6.33 17.43 4.81
N ILE A 106 -7.02 16.73 3.90
CA ILE A 106 -7.68 17.33 2.72
C ILE A 106 -9.21 17.40 2.88
N CYS A 107 -9.82 16.47 3.64
CA CYS A 107 -11.24 16.49 3.98
C CYS A 107 -11.51 17.32 5.24
#